data_AF-A0A820T5L6-F1
#
_entry.id   AF-A0A820T5L6-F1
#
_cell.length_a   1.000
_cell.length_b   1.000
_cell.length_c   1.000
_cell.angle_alpha   90.00
_cell.angle_beta   90.00
_cell.angle_gamma   90.00
#
_symmetry.space_group_name_H-M   'P 1'
#
loop_
_entity.id
_entity.type
_entity.pdbx_description
1 polymer ?
#
loop_
_entity_poly.entity_id
_entity_poly.type
_entity_poly.pdbx_seq_one_letter_code
_entity_poly.pdbx_strand_id
1 'polypeptide(L)' 'IDEAPNLIYIFIKDDVNLQQGSKLEDVFLDFVQSKSEVCKAKNIRRITFSLAAKRQFPLYYTYRKRLD' A
#
# COMPACT_ATOMS: atom_id res chain seq x y z
N ILE A 1 19.94 19.13 1.86
CA ILE A 1 18.71 18.89 2.65
C ILE A 1 18.15 17.60 2.10
N ASP A 2 18.22 16.50 2.85
CA ASP A 2 17.61 15.25 2.42
C ASP A 2 16.11 15.48 2.27
N GLU A 3 15.60 15.36 1.04
CA GLU A 3 14.17 15.44 0.77
C GLU A 3 13.44 14.39 1.62
N ALA A 4 12.44 14.84 2.37
CA ALA A 4 11.58 13.94 3.10
C ALA A 4 10.95 12.93 2.11
N PRO A 5 11.00 11.62 2.39
CA PRO A 5 10.52 10.62 1.45
C PRO A 5 9.02 10.77 1.22
N ASN A 6 8.59 10.69 -0.04
CA ASN A 6 7.18 10.78 -0.37
C ASN A 6 6.44 9.52 0.12
N LEU A 7 5.29 9.75 0.77
CA LEU A 7 4.43 8.70 1.34
C LEU A 7 3.07 8.76 0.64
N ILE A 8 2.53 7.59 0.29
CA ILE A 8 1.19 7.45 -0.28
C ILE A 8 0.32 6.62 0.65
N TYR A 9 -0.89 7.11 0.90
CA TYR A 9 -1.94 6.40 1.62
C TYR A 9 -3.13 6.19 0.68
N ILE A 10 -3.55 4.94 0.52
CA ILE A 10 -4.68 4.54 -0.32
C ILE A 10 -5.76 3.97 0.60
N PHE A 11 -6.89 4.66 0.69
CA PHE A 11 -8.03 4.20 1.49
C PHE A 11 -9.04 3.47 0.59
N ILE A 12 -9.33 2.22 0.96
CA ILE A 12 -10.29 1.36 0.27
C ILE A 12 -11.56 1.33 1.13
N LYS A 13 -12.62 1.96 0.59
CA LYS A 13 -13.89 2.17 1.28
C LYS A 13 -14.80 0.92 1.28
N ASP A 14 -14.48 -0.07 0.46
CA ASP A 14 -15.29 -1.27 0.33
C ASP A 14 -15.23 -2.14 1.58
N ASP A 15 -16.36 -2.76 1.89
CA ASP A 15 -16.49 -3.70 3.01
C ASP A 15 -15.87 -5.03 2.59
N VAL A 16 -14.58 -5.16 2.85
CA VAL A 16 -13.81 -6.30 2.39
C VAL A 16 -14.04 -7.47 3.33
N ASN A 17 -14.55 -8.57 2.78
CA ASN A 17 -14.66 -9.82 3.53
C ASN A 17 -13.26 -10.38 3.76
N LEU A 18 -12.74 -10.21 4.98
CA LEU A 18 -11.37 -10.50 5.38
C LEU A 18 -10.94 -11.97 5.21
N GLN A 19 -11.87 -12.88 4.91
CA GLN A 19 -11.55 -14.28 4.59
C GLN A 19 -10.72 -14.44 3.28
N GLN A 20 -10.58 -13.38 2.48
CA GLN A 20 -9.75 -13.37 1.27
C GLN A 20 -8.34 -12.78 1.48
N GLY A 21 -7.88 -12.59 2.74
CA GLY A 21 -6.66 -11.85 3.08
C GLY A 21 -5.43 -12.16 2.20
N SER A 22 -5.11 -13.44 1.97
CA SER A 22 -3.96 -13.82 1.13
C SER A 22 -4.10 -13.41 -0.34
N LYS A 23 -5.31 -13.40 -0.91
CA LYS A 23 -5.55 -13.00 -2.30
C LYS A 23 -5.43 -11.48 -2.51
N LEU A 24 -5.70 -10.69 -1.47
CA LEU A 24 -5.63 -9.22 -1.55
C LEU A 24 -4.20 -8.70 -1.43
N GLU A 25 -3.38 -9.38 -0.63
CA GLU A 25 -1.94 -9.09 -0.52
C GLU A 25 -1.23 -9.21 -1.87
N ASP A 26 -1.56 -10.25 -2.65
CA ASP A 26 -1.04 -10.46 -4.00
C ASP A 26 -1.46 -9.33 -4.95
N VAL A 27 -2.75 -8.93 -4.93
CA VAL A 27 -3.26 -7.81 -5.75
C VAL A 27 -2.56 -6.50 -5.42
N PHE A 28 -2.35 -6.19 -4.13
CA PHE A 28 -1.63 -4.98 -3.73
C PHE A 28 -0.16 -5.02 -4.11
N LEU A 29 0.48 -6.19 -3.97
CA LEU A 29 1.86 -6.38 -4.39
C LEU A 29 2.01 -6.16 -5.90
N ASP A 30 1.17 -6.79 -6.71
CA ASP A 30 1.14 -6.63 -8.17
C ASP A 30 0.93 -5.16 -8.57
N PHE A 31 0.01 -4.47 -7.90
CA PHE A 31 -0.20 -3.04 -8.12
C PHE A 31 1.06 -2.23 -7.83
N VAL A 32 1.69 -2.42 -6.66
CA VAL A 32 2.89 -1.67 -6.28
C VAL A 32 4.04 -1.95 -7.25
N GLN A 33 4.23 -3.21 -7.64
CA GLN A 33 5.23 -3.61 -8.61
C GLN A 33 4.99 -2.98 -9.99
N SER A 34 3.73 -2.93 -10.46
CA SER A 34 3.36 -2.29 -11.73
C SER A 34 3.64 -0.77 -11.75
N LYS A 35 3.81 -0.14 -10.59
CA LYS A 35 4.08 1.29 -10.42
C LYS A 35 5.51 1.59 -9.98
N SER A 36 6.41 0.61 -10.01
CA SER A 36 7.79 0.73 -9.51
C SER A 36 8.54 1.93 -10.10
N GLU A 37 8.50 2.12 -11.42
CA GLU A 37 9.18 3.22 -12.11
C GLU A 37 8.61 4.59 -11.73
N VAL A 38 7.29 4.70 -11.59
CA VAL A 38 6.63 5.93 -11.12
C VAL A 38 7.04 6.23 -9.69
N CYS A 39 7.08 5.21 -8.82
CA CYS A 39 7.49 5.35 -7.44
C CYS A 39 8.94 5.82 -7.34
N LYS A 40 9.83 5.30 -8.18
CA LYS A 40 11.23 5.71 -8.27
C LYS A 40 11.36 7.16 -8.73
N ALA A 41 10.71 7.52 -9.84
CA ALA A 41 10.76 8.88 -10.41
C ALA A 41 10.20 9.95 -9.46
N LYS A 42 9.21 9.59 -8.62
CA LYS A 42 8.58 10.50 -7.66
C LYS A 42 9.15 10.39 -6.25
N ASN A 43 10.27 9.67 -6.03
CA ASN A 43 10.86 9.44 -4.71
C ASN A 43 9.85 8.93 -3.65
N ILE A 44 8.90 8.08 -4.08
CA ILE A 44 7.91 7.45 -3.19
C ILE A 44 8.59 6.30 -2.47
N ARG A 45 8.64 6.39 -1.13
CA ARG A 45 9.31 5.39 -0.28
C ARG A 45 8.35 4.40 0.35
N ARG A 46 7.10 4.82 0.57
CA ARG A 46 6.08 4.02 1.26
C ARG A 46 4.73 4.17 0.58
N ILE A 47 4.08 3.04 0.35
CA ILE A 47 2.68 2.97 -0.04
C ILE A 47 1.95 2.15 1.02
N THR A 48 0.92 2.72 1.62
CA THR A 48 0.09 2.06 2.63
C THR A 48 -1.35 1.97 2.12
N PHE A 49 -1.86 0.75 1.97
CA PHE A 49 -3.28 0.49 1.74
C PHE A 49 -3.98 0.35 3.09
N SER A 50 -5.11 1.04 3.24
CA SER A 50 -5.99 0.95 4.40
C SER A 50 -7.33 0.38 3.96
N LEU A 51 -7.72 -0.72 4.56
CA LEU A 51 -8.97 -1.42 4.29
C LEU A 51 -9.93 -1.19 5.45
N ALA A 52 -11.07 -0.59 5.16
CA ALA A 52 -12.16 -0.52 6.11
C ALA A 52 -12.75 -1.92 6.34
N ALA A 53 -12.81 -2.35 7.60
CA ALA A 53 -13.48 -3.57 8.01
C ALA A 53 -14.66 -3.22 8.92
N LYS A 54 -15.86 -3.74 8.62
CA LYS A 54 -17.05 -3.46 9.44
C LYS A 54 -16.83 -3.89 10.88
N ARG A 55 -17.02 -2.93 11.81
CA ARG A 55 -16.98 -3.14 13.27
C ARG A 55 -15.64 -3.71 13.78
N GLN A 56 -14.58 -3.57 13.01
CA GLN A 56 -13.22 -3.99 13.35
C GLN A 56 -12.23 -2.84 13.09
N PHE A 57 -11.03 -2.95 13.67
CA PHE A 57 -9.95 -2.04 13.33
C PHE A 57 -9.58 -2.21 11.84
N PRO A 58 -9.28 -1.10 11.13
CA PRO A 58 -8.85 -1.18 9.74
C PRO A 58 -7.59 -2.03 9.59
N LEU A 59 -7.49 -2.77 8.48
CA LEU A 59 -6.25 -3.44 8.12
C LEU A 59 -5.35 -2.52 7.32
N TYR A 60 -4.04 -2.64 7.54
CA TYR A 60 -3.03 -1.82 6.88
C TYR A 60 -1.98 -2.69 6.22
N TYR A 61 -1.75 -2.48 4.93
CA TYR A 61 -0.71 -3.14 4.15
C TYR A 61 0.29 -2.11 3.69
N THR A 62 1.54 -2.19 4.16
CA THR A 62 2.57 -1.19 3.88
C THR A 62 3.72 -1.80 3.09
N TYR A 63 3.94 -1.26 1.90
CA TYR A 63 5.05 -1.61 1.03
C TYR A 63 6.10 -0.50 1.08
N ARG A 64 7.37 -0.88 1.27
CA ARG A 64 8.48 0.06 1.40
C ARG A 64 9.55 -0.24 0.36
N LYS A 65 10.04 0.80 -0.31
CA LYS A 65 11.22 0.70 -1.18
C LYS A 65 12.42 0.22 -0.35
N ARG A 66 13.14 -0.81 -0.83
CA ARG A 66 14.40 -1.23 -0.21
C ARG A 66 15.48 -0.16 -0.41
N LEU A 67 16.36 -0.04 0.57
CA LEU A 67 17.51 0.86 0.52
C LEU A 67 18.67 0.02 0.00
N ASP A 68 18.67 -0.22 -1.30
CA ASP A 68 19.78 -0.86 -2.01
C ASP A 68 20.64 0.25 -2.62
#